data_AF-A0A453ICR1-F1
#
_entry.id   AF-A0A453ICR1-F1
#
_cell.length_a   1.000
_cell.length_b   1.000
_cell.length_c   1.000
_cell.angle_alpha   90.00
_cell.angle_beta   90.00
_cell.angle_gamma   90.00
#
_symmetry.space_group_name_H-M   'P 1'
#
loop_
_entity.id
_entity.type
_entity.pdbx_description
1 polymer ?
#
loop_
_entity_poly.entity_id
_entity_poly.type
_entity_poly.pdbx_seq_one_letter_code
_entity_poly.pdbx_strand_id
1 'polypeptide(L)' 'MDEAIFNLVTEVYAAPNQIPTIYEMQERTVDGRNYWTFEYDLEAPGYGVSAFATVAIGNGTRSWGF' A
#
# COMPACT_ATOMS: atom_id res chain seq x y z
N MET A 1 10.46 3.27 -0.05
CA MET A 1 9.00 3.13 -0.20
C MET A 1 8.55 1.78 0.33
N ASP A 2 9.28 0.72 -0.01
CA ASP A 2 8.97 -0.67 0.31
C ASP A 2 8.66 -0.89 1.80
N GLU A 3 9.44 -0.31 2.72
CA GLU A 3 9.17 -0.37 4.16
C GLU A 3 7.82 0.28 4.55
N ALA A 4 7.47 1.41 3.95
CA ALA A 4 6.20 2.08 4.22
C ALA A 4 5.01 1.25 3.74
N ILE A 5 5.15 0.59 2.58
CA ILE A 5 4.12 -0.33 2.06
C ILE A 5 4.06 -1.59 2.91
N PHE A 6 5.21 -2.13 3.32
CA PHE A 6 5.27 -3.27 4.23
C PHE A 6 4.51 -2.97 5.52
N ASN A 7 4.82 -1.86 6.19
CA ASN A 7 4.14 -1.45 7.42
C ASN A 7 2.65 -1.16 7.19
N LEU A 8 2.28 -0.61 6.02
CA LEU A 8 0.87 -0.40 5.69
C LEU A 8 0.11 -1.73 5.64
N VAL A 9 0.68 -2.76 5.02
CA VAL A 9 0.05 -4.08 4.96
C VAL A 9 0.05 -4.77 6.32
N THR A 10 1.19 -4.76 7.02
CA THR A 10 1.37 -5.55 8.24
C THR A 10 0.81 -4.92 9.51
N GLU A 11 0.75 -3.58 9.57
CA GLU A 11 0.31 -2.86 10.78
C GLU A 11 -1.05 -2.15 10.61
N VAL A 12 -1.48 -1.87 9.37
CA VAL A 12 -2.71 -1.10 9.12
C VAL A 12 -3.79 -1.94 8.45
N TYR A 13 -3.47 -2.70 7.40
CA TYR A 13 -4.47 -3.48 6.66
C TYR A 13 -4.75 -4.84 7.28
N ALA A 14 -3.74 -5.52 7.80
CA ALA A 14 -3.91 -6.81 8.49
C ALA A 14 -4.64 -6.62 9.82
N ALA A 15 -5.68 -7.42 10.05
CA ALA A 15 -6.20 -7.61 11.40
C ALA A 15 -5.13 -8.35 12.25
N PRO A 16 -5.16 -8.21 13.60
CA PRO A 16 -4.12 -8.77 14.47
C PRO A 16 -3.89 -10.29 14.37
N ASN A 17 -4.87 -11.04 13.86
CA ASN A 17 -4.82 -12.48 13.70
C ASN A 17 -4.56 -12.92 12.25
N GLN A 18 -4.34 -11.98 11.33
CA GLN A 18 -4.05 -12.26 9.93
C GLN A 18 -2.54 -12.27 9.67
N ILE A 19 -2.11 -13.17 8.79
CA ILE A 19 -0.73 -13.26 8.31
C ILE A 19 -0.69 -12.61 6.92
N PRO A 20 -0.02 -11.45 6.77
CA PRO A 20 0.10 -10.78 5.50
C PRO A 20 1.17 -11.42 4.61
N THR A 21 0.89 -11.54 3.32
CA THR A 21 1.89 -11.85 2.28
C THR A 21 1.81 -10.78 1.20
N ILE A 22 2.93 -10.12 0.90
CA ILE A 22 3.01 -9.11 -0.17
C ILE A 22 3.68 -9.76 -1.37
N TYR A 23 3.07 -9.62 -2.55
CA TYR A 23 3.59 -10.15 -3.80
C TYR A 23 4.32 -9.07 -4.59
N GLU A 24 4.03 -8.95 -5.88
CA GLU A 24 4.65 -7.98 -6.75
C GLU A 24 4.26 -6.56 -6.37
N MET A 25 5.24 -5.67 -6.45
CA MET A 25 5.05 -4.22 -6.31
C MET A 25 5.58 -3.53 -7.56
N GLN A 26 4.75 -2.68 -8.15
CA GLN A 26 5.09 -1.90 -9.33
C GLN A 26 5.04 -0.42 -9.02
N GLU A 27 6.15 0.28 -9.27
CA GLU A 27 6.22 1.73 -9.24
C GLU A 27 5.87 2.32 -10.62
N ARG A 28 5.10 3.41 -10.62
CA ARG A 28 4.78 4.18 -11.82
C ARG A 28 4.83 5.68 -11.52
N THR A 29 5.54 6.42 -12.35
CA THR A 29 5.53 7.89 -12.31
C THR A 29 4.58 8.45 -13.37
N VAL A 30 3.65 9.33 -12.96
CA VAL A 30 2.73 10.05 -13.85
C VAL A 30 2.66 11.51 -13.41
N ASP A 31 2.92 12.44 -14.33
CA ASP A 31 2.89 13.89 -14.08
C ASP A 31 3.71 14.32 -12.84
N GLY A 32 4.90 13.74 -12.67
CA GLY A 32 5.79 14.02 -11.53
C GLY A 32 5.32 13.45 -10.19
N ARG A 33 4.27 12.62 -10.17
CA ARG A 33 3.80 11.87 -8.98
C ARG A 33 4.16 10.40 -9.11
N ASN A 34 4.66 9.82 -8.02
CA ASN A 34 4.95 8.40 -7.96
C ASN A 34 3.79 7.65 -7.30
N TYR A 35 3.41 6.55 -7.94
CA TYR A 35 2.37 5.62 -7.52
C TYR A 35 3.01 4.25 -7.33
N TRP A 36 2.60 3.54 -6.29
CA TRP A 36 3.00 2.16 -6.07
C TRP A 36 1.75 1.30 -6.01
N THR A 37 1.67 0.32 -6.91
CA THR A 37 0.62 -0.69 -6.90
C THR A 37 1.19 -2.00 -6.43
N PHE A 38 0.54 -2.66 -5.49
CA PHE A 38 0.99 -3.93 -4.95
C PHE A 38 -0.20 -4.86 -4.69
N GLU A 39 0.07 -6.15 -4.81
CA GLU A 39 -0.85 -7.23 -4.46
C GLU A 39 -0.46 -7.80 -3.10
N TYR A 40 -1.48 -8.14 -2.30
CA TYR A 40 -1.26 -8.78 -1.02
C TYR A 40 -2.41 -9.70 -0.62
N ASP A 41 -2.06 -10.74 0.13
CA ASP A 41 -2.98 -11.64 0.80
C ASP A 41 -2.97 -11.37 2.31
N LEU A 42 -4.14 -11.51 2.94
CA LEU A 42 -4.30 -11.54 4.40
C LEU A 42 -5.00 -12.83 4.80
N GLU A 43 -4.26 -13.74 5.42
CA GLU A 43 -4.78 -15.08 5.75
C GLU A 43 -5.04 -15.26 7.26
N ALA A 44 -6.16 -15.88 7.61
CA ALA A 44 -6.46 -16.37 8.96
C ALA A 44 -7.09 -17.78 8.87
N PRO A 45 -7.15 -18.55 9.98
CA PRO A 45 -7.81 -19.85 9.96
C PRO A 45 -9.27 -19.75 9.50
N GLY A 46 -9.57 -20.36 8.34
CA GLY A 46 -10.93 -20.44 7.78
C GLY A 46 -11.38 -19.24 6.93
N TYR A 47 -10.55 -18.22 6.72
CA TYR A 47 -10.85 -17.10 5.82
C TYR A 47 -9.58 -16.39 5.35
N GLY A 48 -9.55 -15.96 4.10
CA GLY A 48 -8.48 -15.14 3.54
C GLY A 48 -9.04 -14.13 2.54
N VAL A 49 -8.31 -13.04 2.32
CA VAL A 49 -8.61 -12.07 1.26
C VAL A 49 -7.36 -11.80 0.44
N SER A 50 -7.55 -11.71 -0.87
CA SER A 50 -6.55 -11.21 -1.83
C SER A 50 -7.00 -9.85 -2.32
N ALA A 51 -6.09 -8.87 -2.33
CA ALA A 51 -6.41 -7.51 -2.70
C ALA A 51 -5.25 -6.81 -3.43
N PHE A 52 -5.61 -5.77 -4.20
CA PHE A 52 -4.68 -4.84 -4.80
C PHE A 52 -4.87 -3.46 -4.17
N ALA A 53 -3.76 -2.78 -3.90
CA ALA A 53 -3.77 -1.39 -3.45
C ALA A 53 -2.83 -0.55 -4.31
N THR A 54 -3.26 0.69 -4.59
CA THR A 54 -2.41 1.71 -5.20
C THR A 54 -2.28 2.88 -4.23
N VAL A 55 -1.05 3.23 -3.86
CA VAL A 55 -0.74 4.38 -3.01
C VAL A 55 0.05 5.41 -3.80
N ALA A 56 -0.25 6.69 -3.57
CA ALA A 56 0.51 7.80 -4.12
C ALA A 56 1.05 8.66 -2.97
N ILE A 57 2.33 9.01 -3.03
CA ILE A 57 2.90 10.01 -2.12
C ILE A 57 3.00 11.33 -2.88
N GLY A 58 2.04 12.21 -2.61
CA GLY A 58 2.16 13.61 -2.99
C GLY A 58 2.73 14.38 -1.80
N ASN A 59 3.95 14.92 -1.92
CA ASN A 59 4.38 15.96 -1.00
C ASN A 59 3.39 17.12 -1.11
N GLY A 60 2.62 17.36 -0.05
CA GLY A 60 1.55 18.34 -0.03
C GLY A 60 2.11 19.76 -0.11
N THR A 61 2.45 20.23 -1.31
CA THR A 61 2.68 21.65 -1.53
C THR A 61 1.31 22.34 -1.45
N ARG A 62 0.96 22.85 -0.26
CA ARG A 62 -0.12 23.82 -0.12
C ARG A 62 0.36 25.14 -0.72
N SER A 63 0.11 25.36 -2.01
CA SER A 63 0.17 26.70 -2.58
C SER A 63 -1.08 27.46 -2.15
N TRP A 64 -0.97 28.30 -1.11
CA TRP A 64 -1.92 29.39 -0.91
C TRP A 64 -1.56 30.48 -1.91
N GLY A 65 -2.39 30.65 -2.94
CA GLY A 65 -2.37 31.83 -3.79
C GLY A 65 -3.34 32.86 -3.23
N PHE A 66 -2.81 34.03 -2.87
CA PHE A 66 -3.58 35.29 -2.76
C PHE A 66 -3.41 36.05 -4.07
#